data_AF-A0AAU7Q4W7-F1
#
_entry.id   AF-A0AAU7Q4W7-F1
#
_cell.length_a   1.000
_cell.length_b   1.000
_cell.length_c   1.000
_cell.angle_alpha   90.00
_cell.angle_beta   90.00
_cell.angle_gamma   90.00
#
_symmetry.space_group_name_H-M   'P 1'
#
loop_
_entity.id
_entity.type
_entity.pdbx_description
1 polymer ?
#
loop_
_entity_poly.entity_id
_entity_poly.type
_entity_poly.pdbx_seq_one_letter_code
_entity_poly.pdbx_strand_id
1 'polypeptide(L)'
;MRKLTALVMATTLVLGSAQLAAAADASSTDASNADASAKGDMMMHHRDHQHGPMMDMMFKGLKLTEQQRQQMRDIFKETRKEVNMPSPAERQQMHEIIAADSFDSAKAQTFVTSISQEQNQRMLARLEMQNKMYNVLTPEQKKEFNARFQQHAEKMAQKDAK
;
A
#
# COMPACT_ATOMS: atom_id res chain seq x y z
N MET A 1 3.89 -17.55 52.73
CA MET A 1 4.23 -16.12 52.87
C MET A 1 4.96 -15.66 51.62
N ARG A 2 4.29 -14.91 50.73
CA ARG A 2 4.91 -14.35 49.52
C ARG A 2 5.02 -12.83 49.70
N LYS A 3 6.24 -12.33 49.58
CA LYS A 3 6.62 -10.93 49.84
C LYS A 3 6.34 -10.07 48.60
N LEU A 4 5.76 -8.90 48.84
CA LEU A 4 5.49 -7.83 47.87
C LEU A 4 6.74 -6.98 47.67
N THR A 5 7.05 -6.63 46.42
CA THR A 5 7.86 -5.43 46.14
C THR A 5 7.46 -4.86 44.78
N ALA A 6 6.67 -3.78 44.81
CA ALA A 6 6.36 -2.94 43.65
C ALA A 6 7.40 -1.81 43.61
N LEU A 7 8.14 -1.70 42.50
CA LEU A 7 9.07 -0.59 42.26
C LEU A 7 8.42 0.36 41.23
N VAL A 8 8.04 1.54 41.71
CA VAL A 8 7.58 2.68 40.92
C VAL A 8 8.82 3.34 40.32
N MET A 9 8.97 3.30 38.99
CA MET A 9 9.99 4.07 38.27
C MET A 9 9.35 5.36 37.75
N ALA A 10 9.77 6.47 38.35
CA ALA A 10 9.31 7.82 38.07
C ALA A 10 9.80 8.32 36.71
N THR A 11 8.85 8.69 35.85
CA THR A 11 9.07 9.46 34.62
C THR A 11 9.37 10.92 34.95
N THR A 12 10.53 11.42 34.53
CA THR A 12 10.70 12.85 34.18
C THR A 12 11.54 12.94 32.92
N LEU A 13 10.88 13.22 31.79
CA LEU A 13 11.53 13.57 30.53
C LEU A 13 11.28 15.07 30.31
N VAL A 14 12.29 15.89 30.62
CA VAL A 14 12.31 17.31 30.24
C VAL A 14 12.80 17.39 28.80
N LEU A 15 11.91 17.77 27.88
CA LEU A 15 12.29 18.20 26.53
C LEU A 15 12.19 19.73 26.47
N GLY A 16 13.35 20.40 26.53
CA GLY A 16 13.47 21.81 26.19
C GLY A 16 13.49 21.97 24.66
N SER A 17 12.54 22.72 24.13
CA SER A 17 12.51 23.12 22.71
C SER A 17 13.27 24.45 22.56
N ALA A 18 14.23 24.49 21.65
CA ALA A 18 14.86 25.72 21.19
C ALA A 18 14.05 26.29 20.03
N GLN A 19 13.50 27.50 20.18
CA GLN A 19 12.94 28.28 19.09
C GLN A 19 14.07 28.83 18.20
N LEU A 20 14.09 28.43 16.93
CA LEU A 20 14.86 29.09 15.87
C LEU A 20 14.05 30.27 15.35
N ALA A 21 14.59 31.48 15.52
CA ALA A 21 14.06 32.70 14.93
C ALA A 21 14.46 32.76 13.45
N ALA A 22 13.48 33.01 12.59
CA ALA A 22 13.66 33.32 11.18
C ALA A 22 14.25 34.72 11.03
N ALA A 23 15.34 34.84 10.27
CA ALA A 23 15.81 36.11 9.72
C ALA A 23 15.64 36.05 8.21
N ALA A 24 14.76 36.93 7.71
CA ALA A 24 14.67 37.30 6.32
C ALA A 24 15.87 38.18 5.95
N ASP A 25 16.43 37.99 4.76
CA ASP A 25 17.08 39.09 4.05
C ASP A 25 16.76 39.02 2.56
N ALA A 26 16.70 40.19 1.97
CA ALA A 26 16.02 40.50 0.73
C ALA A 26 16.98 40.66 -0.46
N SER A 27 16.35 40.68 -1.64
CA SER A 27 16.65 41.55 -2.77
C SER A 27 17.60 41.08 -3.90
N SER A 28 16.97 40.99 -5.09
CA SER A 28 17.25 41.77 -6.30
C SER A 28 18.02 41.13 -7.48
N THR A 29 17.29 41.05 -8.61
CA THR A 29 17.67 41.39 -10.02
C THR A 29 18.75 40.52 -10.70
N ASP A 30 18.74 40.17 -11.99
CA ASP A 30 18.11 40.72 -13.20
C ASP A 30 18.07 39.65 -14.32
N ALA A 31 17.33 39.99 -15.37
CA ALA A 31 17.04 39.36 -16.67
C ALA A 31 18.14 38.56 -17.38
N SER A 32 17.72 37.55 -18.18
CA SER A 32 17.44 37.74 -19.62
C SER A 32 17.39 36.41 -20.41
N ASN A 33 16.37 36.33 -21.28
CA ASN A 33 16.32 35.62 -22.57
C ASN A 33 16.46 34.08 -22.59
N ALA A 34 15.90 33.32 -23.50
CA ALA A 34 14.81 33.40 -24.47
C ALA A 34 14.76 31.99 -25.09
N ASP A 35 13.58 31.59 -25.55
CA ASP A 35 13.37 30.58 -26.61
C ASP A 35 13.75 29.10 -26.32
N ALA A 36 12.71 28.27 -26.18
CA ALA A 36 12.48 27.15 -27.10
C ALA A 36 11.16 26.46 -26.70
N SER A 37 10.09 26.85 -27.38
CA SER A 37 8.86 26.08 -27.44
C SER A 37 9.14 24.75 -28.15
N ALA A 38 9.59 23.73 -27.42
CA ALA A 38 9.51 22.35 -27.88
C ALA A 38 8.18 21.78 -27.38
N LYS A 39 7.16 21.86 -28.25
CA LYS A 39 5.98 20.99 -28.21
C LYS A 39 6.47 19.54 -28.26
N GLY A 40 6.77 18.98 -27.09
CA GLY A 40 6.82 17.55 -26.88
C GLY A 40 5.39 17.07 -26.90
N ASP A 41 4.97 16.59 -28.06
CA ASP A 41 3.77 15.82 -28.29
C ASP A 41 3.82 14.59 -27.36
N MET A 42 3.37 14.75 -26.12
CA MET A 42 3.26 13.68 -25.14
C MET A 42 2.12 12.79 -25.62
N MET A 43 2.48 11.81 -26.45
CA MET A 43 1.57 10.81 -26.94
C MET A 43 0.81 10.18 -25.76
N MET A 44 -0.50 10.33 -25.84
CA MET A 44 -1.51 9.65 -25.05
C MET A 44 -1.21 8.15 -24.92
N HIS A 45 -0.90 7.70 -23.71
CA HIS A 45 -1.23 6.35 -23.28
C HIS A 45 -2.12 6.40 -22.03
N HIS A 46 -3.29 7.03 -22.19
CA HIS A 46 -4.49 6.52 -21.52
C HIS A 46 -4.82 5.15 -22.09
N ARG A 47 -4.03 4.13 -21.74
CA ARG A 47 -4.62 2.80 -21.65
C ARG A 47 -5.26 2.75 -20.29
N ASP A 48 -6.58 2.70 -20.32
CA ASP A 48 -7.41 1.97 -19.39
C ASP A 48 -6.74 0.65 -19.00
N HIS A 49 -5.78 0.70 -18.08
CA HIS A 49 -5.74 -0.31 -17.05
C HIS A 49 -7.01 -0.07 -16.24
N GLN A 50 -8.09 -0.66 -16.76
CA GLN A 50 -8.98 -1.44 -15.92
C GLN A 50 -8.09 -2.33 -15.06
N HIS A 51 -7.54 -1.74 -13.99
CA HIS A 51 -7.38 -2.43 -12.74
C HIS A 51 -8.81 -2.75 -12.31
N GLY A 52 -9.43 -3.70 -13.03
CA GLY A 52 -10.50 -4.50 -12.48
C GLY A 52 -10.03 -4.89 -11.09
N PRO A 53 -10.88 -4.77 -10.08
CA PRO A 53 -10.48 -4.92 -8.69
C PRO A 53 -9.60 -6.18 -8.58
N MET A 54 -8.43 -6.08 -7.93
CA MET A 54 -7.43 -7.18 -7.81
C MET A 54 -8.03 -8.57 -7.54
N MET A 55 -9.26 -8.62 -7.00
CA MET A 55 -10.12 -9.80 -6.87
C MET A 55 -10.25 -10.65 -8.12
N ASP A 56 -10.35 -10.04 -9.30
CA ASP A 56 -10.66 -10.76 -10.54
C ASP A 56 -9.51 -11.65 -11.00
N MET A 57 -8.32 -11.51 -10.40
CA MET A 57 -7.16 -12.35 -10.73
C MET A 57 -7.09 -13.65 -9.93
N MET A 58 -7.51 -13.66 -8.65
CA MET A 58 -7.37 -14.86 -7.79
C MET A 58 -8.38 -15.94 -8.16
N PHE A 59 -9.65 -15.55 -8.35
CA PHE A 59 -10.73 -16.48 -8.73
C PHE A 59 -10.92 -16.57 -10.25
N LYS A 60 -9.97 -16.00 -11.02
CA LYS A 60 -10.04 -15.95 -12.48
C LYS A 60 -10.11 -17.36 -13.07
N GLY A 61 -10.99 -17.52 -14.04
CA GLY A 61 -11.14 -18.77 -14.80
C GLY A 61 -11.87 -19.87 -14.05
N LEU A 62 -12.30 -19.69 -12.80
CA LEU A 62 -13.27 -20.60 -12.19
C LEU A 62 -14.63 -20.38 -12.85
N LYS A 63 -15.37 -21.47 -13.10
CA LYS A 63 -16.74 -21.38 -13.60
C LYS A 63 -17.68 -21.02 -12.44
N LEU A 64 -17.81 -19.73 -12.15
CA LEU A 64 -18.69 -19.20 -11.12
C LEU A 64 -20.12 -19.00 -11.66
N THR A 65 -21.13 -19.27 -10.83
CA THR A 65 -22.52 -18.89 -11.15
C THR A 65 -22.71 -17.38 -11.04
N GLU A 66 -23.80 -16.84 -11.61
CA GLU A 66 -24.11 -15.41 -11.48
C GLU A 66 -24.27 -14.98 -10.02
N GLN A 67 -24.95 -15.82 -9.22
CA GLN A 67 -25.12 -15.57 -7.79
C GLN A 67 -23.78 -15.54 -7.05
N GLN A 68 -22.89 -16.48 -7.33
CA GLN A 68 -21.55 -16.49 -6.74
C GLN A 68 -20.77 -15.23 -7.14
N ARG A 69 -20.79 -14.84 -8.42
CA ARG A 69 -20.13 -13.61 -8.89
C ARG A 69 -20.66 -12.37 -8.18
N GLN A 70 -21.96 -12.30 -7.96
CA GLN A 70 -22.58 -11.20 -7.22
C GLN A 70 -22.09 -11.18 -5.76
N GLN A 71 -22.11 -12.34 -5.08
CA GLN A 71 -21.59 -12.47 -3.71
C GLN A 71 -20.10 -12.07 -3.61
N MET A 72 -19.25 -12.48 -4.56
CA MET A 72 -17.85 -12.05 -4.59
C MET A 72 -17.73 -10.52 -4.71
N ARG A 73 -18.53 -9.89 -5.59
CA ARG A 73 -18.53 -8.43 -5.76
C ARG A 73 -18.97 -7.72 -4.50
N ASP A 74 -19.96 -8.25 -3.79
CA ASP A 74 -20.49 -7.64 -2.56
C ASP A 74 -19.49 -7.77 -1.41
N ILE A 75 -18.90 -8.94 -1.20
CA ILE A 75 -17.80 -9.14 -0.23
C ILE A 75 -16.66 -8.17 -0.50
N PHE A 76 -16.26 -8.01 -1.77
CA PHE A 76 -15.20 -7.07 -2.12
C PHE A 76 -15.56 -5.62 -1.81
N LYS A 77 -16.79 -5.19 -2.16
CA LYS A 77 -17.25 -3.82 -1.91
C LYS A 77 -17.31 -3.52 -0.42
N GLU A 78 -17.74 -4.49 0.39
CA GLU A 78 -17.79 -4.36 1.85
C GLU A 78 -16.38 -4.19 2.42
N THR A 79 -15.46 -5.11 2.12
CA THR A 79 -14.07 -5.01 2.59
C THR A 79 -13.40 -3.72 2.10
N ARG A 80 -13.66 -3.27 0.86
CA ARG A 80 -13.08 -2.02 0.34
C ARG A 80 -13.56 -0.78 1.11
N LYS A 81 -14.75 -0.81 1.73
CA LYS A 81 -15.23 0.29 2.58
C LYS A 81 -14.53 0.31 3.93
N GLU A 82 -14.17 -0.86 4.45
CA GLU A 82 -13.50 -1.01 5.76
C GLU A 82 -11.99 -0.79 5.66
N VAL A 83 -11.40 -1.14 4.52
CA VAL A 83 -9.96 -1.06 4.30
C VAL A 83 -9.59 0.31 3.74
N ASN A 84 -8.90 1.11 4.57
CA ASN A 84 -8.36 2.40 4.14
C ASN A 84 -7.27 2.22 3.08
N MET A 85 -7.47 2.87 1.94
CA MET A 85 -6.45 2.98 0.89
C MET A 85 -5.36 3.98 1.33
N PRO A 86 -4.11 3.82 0.87
CA PRO A 86 -3.04 4.76 1.20
C PRO A 86 -3.46 6.19 0.91
N SER A 87 -3.37 7.05 1.93
CA SER A 87 -3.83 8.43 1.85
C SER A 87 -3.01 9.23 0.82
N PRO A 88 -3.56 10.32 0.26
CA PRO A 88 -2.78 11.20 -0.63
C PRO A 88 -1.51 11.73 0.04
N ALA A 89 -1.57 12.00 1.35
CA ALA A 89 -0.42 12.45 2.14
C ALA A 89 0.69 11.38 2.22
N GLU A 90 0.33 10.11 2.48
CA GLU A 90 1.30 9.01 2.47
C GLU A 90 1.98 8.86 1.10
N ARG A 91 1.22 9.02 0.01
CA ARG A 91 1.78 8.95 -1.35
C ARG A 91 2.75 10.09 -1.62
N GLN A 92 2.42 11.29 -1.15
CA GLN A 92 3.29 12.45 -1.28
C GLN A 92 4.59 12.26 -0.48
N GLN A 93 4.49 11.81 0.78
CA GLN A 93 5.67 11.53 1.61
C GLN A 93 6.57 10.46 0.98
N MET A 94 5.99 9.40 0.43
CA MET A 94 6.75 8.40 -0.30
C MET A 94 7.43 8.99 -1.54
N HIS A 95 6.73 9.85 -2.29
CA HIS A 95 7.31 10.53 -3.45
C HIS A 95 8.45 11.47 -3.08
N GLU A 96 8.33 12.23 -1.98
CA GLU A 96 9.40 13.11 -1.48
C GLU A 96 10.67 12.35 -1.12
N ILE A 97 10.53 11.14 -0.53
CA ILE A 97 11.68 10.27 -0.23
C ILE A 97 12.35 9.79 -1.53
N ILE A 98 11.57 9.47 -2.56
CA ILE A 98 12.06 8.94 -3.85
C ILE A 98 12.69 10.03 -4.72
N ALA A 99 12.11 11.23 -4.71
CA ALA A 99 12.51 12.35 -5.56
C ALA A 99 13.65 13.20 -4.97
N ALA A 100 14.15 12.86 -3.78
CA ALA A 100 15.25 13.56 -3.15
C ALA A 100 16.58 13.33 -3.90
N ASP A 101 17.45 14.34 -3.93
CA ASP A 101 18.78 14.28 -4.58
C ASP A 101 19.68 13.18 -4.01
N SER A 102 19.44 12.78 -2.75
CA SER A 102 20.14 11.68 -2.08
C SER A 102 19.19 10.91 -1.17
N PHE A 103 19.40 9.60 -1.04
CA PHE A 103 18.55 8.73 -0.22
C PHE A 103 18.79 8.93 1.28
N ASP A 104 17.77 9.42 1.98
CA ASP A 104 17.74 9.52 3.44
C ASP A 104 17.09 8.26 4.04
N SER A 105 17.95 7.31 4.45
CA SER A 105 17.51 6.06 5.05
C SER A 105 16.72 6.25 6.35
N ALA A 106 16.98 7.32 7.11
CA ALA A 106 16.28 7.57 8.37
C ALA A 106 14.84 8.01 8.10
N LYS A 107 14.63 8.96 7.17
CA LYS A 107 13.29 9.38 6.73
C LYS A 107 12.50 8.22 6.14
N ALA A 108 13.14 7.40 5.31
CA ALA A 108 12.51 6.21 4.74
C ALA A 108 12.05 5.24 5.84
N GLN A 109 12.89 4.96 6.84
CA GLN A 109 12.54 4.08 7.95
C GLN A 109 11.39 4.64 8.79
N THR A 110 11.36 5.94 9.05
CA THR A 110 10.26 6.61 9.76
C THR A 110 8.94 6.47 8.99
N PHE A 111 8.96 6.70 7.69
CA PHE A 111 7.78 6.54 6.83
C PHE A 111 7.28 5.09 6.80
N VAL A 112 8.17 4.11 6.63
CA VAL A 112 7.77 2.68 6.67
C VAL A 112 7.17 2.31 8.02
N THR A 113 7.75 2.81 9.11
CA THR A 113 7.26 2.53 10.46
C THR A 113 5.88 3.15 10.68
N SER A 114 5.64 4.38 10.22
CA SER A 114 4.36 5.06 10.41
C SER A 114 3.20 4.36 9.68
N ILE A 115 3.44 3.78 8.51
CA ILE A 115 2.40 3.10 7.72
C ILE A 115 2.25 1.60 8.05
N SER A 116 3.19 1.02 8.81
CA SER A 116 3.29 -0.43 9.03
C SER A 116 2.04 -1.04 9.66
N GLN A 117 1.48 -0.41 10.69
CA GLN A 117 0.29 -0.90 11.39
C GLN A 117 -0.92 -0.96 10.45
N GLU A 118 -1.13 0.10 9.66
CA GLU A 118 -2.23 0.15 8.72
C GLU A 118 -2.03 -0.85 7.57
N GLN A 119 -0.80 -1.02 7.07
CA GLN A 119 -0.50 -2.08 6.10
C GLN A 119 -0.82 -3.48 6.64
N ASN A 120 -0.51 -3.76 7.91
CA ASN A 120 -0.86 -5.03 8.54
C ASN A 120 -2.38 -5.23 8.62
N GLN A 121 -3.13 -4.19 8.98
CA GLN A 121 -4.59 -4.23 8.98
C GLN A 121 -5.17 -4.46 7.59
N ARG A 122 -4.64 -3.77 6.56
CA ARG A 122 -5.02 -4.00 5.16
C ARG A 122 -4.77 -5.45 4.73
N MET A 123 -3.64 -6.03 5.13
CA MET A 123 -3.31 -7.42 4.82
C MET A 123 -4.28 -8.38 5.50
N LEU A 124 -4.58 -8.19 6.79
CA LEU A 124 -5.53 -9.03 7.52
C LEU A 124 -6.93 -8.99 6.90
N ALA A 125 -7.44 -7.79 6.60
CA ALA A 125 -8.74 -7.63 5.97
C ALA A 125 -8.78 -8.27 4.57
N ARG A 126 -7.68 -8.19 3.80
CA ARG A 126 -7.56 -8.88 2.52
C ARG A 126 -7.62 -10.40 2.69
N LEU A 127 -6.95 -10.96 3.68
CA LEU A 127 -6.98 -12.41 3.95
C LEU A 127 -8.38 -12.87 4.37
N GLU A 128 -9.05 -12.11 5.24
CA GLU A 128 -10.41 -12.40 5.66
C GLU A 128 -11.38 -12.39 4.48
N MET A 129 -11.31 -11.35 3.65
CA MET A 129 -12.13 -11.23 2.45
C MET A 129 -11.86 -12.37 1.45
N GLN A 130 -10.60 -12.75 1.23
CA GLN A 130 -10.25 -13.91 0.41
C GLN A 130 -10.83 -15.21 0.97
N ASN A 131 -10.85 -15.38 2.29
CA ASN A 131 -11.47 -16.53 2.94
C ASN A 131 -13.00 -16.53 2.76
N LYS A 132 -13.67 -15.39 2.96
CA LYS A 132 -15.11 -15.23 2.70
C LYS A 132 -15.45 -15.62 1.25
N MET A 133 -14.67 -15.12 0.29
CA MET A 133 -14.81 -15.47 -1.13
C MET A 133 -14.59 -16.96 -1.38
N TYR A 134 -13.53 -17.56 -0.81
CA TYR A 134 -13.28 -18.99 -0.95
C TYR A 134 -14.46 -19.84 -0.44
N ASN A 135 -15.15 -19.39 0.62
CA ASN A 135 -16.30 -20.11 1.16
C ASN A 135 -17.59 -20.01 0.34
N VAL A 136 -17.66 -19.11 -0.64
CA VAL A 136 -18.75 -19.06 -1.64
C VAL A 136 -18.62 -20.20 -2.68
N LEU A 137 -17.43 -20.77 -2.83
CA LEU A 137 -17.15 -21.82 -3.82
C LEU A 137 -17.73 -23.19 -3.41
N THR A 138 -18.14 -23.97 -4.40
CA THR A 138 -18.49 -25.39 -4.21
C THR A 138 -17.24 -26.23 -3.93
N PRO A 139 -17.37 -27.45 -3.37
CA PRO A 139 -16.22 -28.33 -3.13
C PRO A 139 -15.37 -28.59 -4.38
N GLU A 140 -16.01 -28.75 -5.54
CA GLU A 140 -15.34 -28.99 -6.82
C GLU A 140 -14.56 -27.75 -7.27
N GLN A 141 -15.17 -26.56 -7.14
CA GLN A 141 -14.50 -25.29 -7.44
C GLN A 141 -13.33 -25.02 -6.51
N LYS A 142 -13.45 -25.36 -5.21
CA LYS A 142 -12.35 -25.27 -4.23
C LYS A 142 -11.17 -26.17 -4.61
N LYS A 143 -11.45 -27.39 -5.10
CA LYS A 143 -10.41 -28.29 -5.59
C LYS A 143 -9.67 -27.70 -6.79
N GLU A 144 -10.41 -27.16 -7.76
CA GLU A 144 -9.81 -26.50 -8.94
C GLU A 144 -8.99 -25.27 -8.53
N PHE A 145 -9.51 -24.46 -7.61
CA PHE A 145 -8.83 -23.30 -7.07
C PHE A 145 -7.46 -23.65 -6.46
N ASN A 146 -7.42 -24.65 -5.58
CA ASN A 146 -6.19 -25.09 -4.91
C ASN A 146 -5.19 -25.72 -5.90
N ALA A 147 -5.66 -26.48 -6.89
CA ALA A 147 -4.79 -27.04 -7.91
C ALA A 147 -4.08 -25.95 -8.73
N ARG A 148 -4.81 -24.89 -9.12
CA ARG A 148 -4.22 -23.75 -9.85
C ARG A 148 -3.22 -22.98 -9.00
N PHE A 149 -3.48 -22.83 -7.70
CA PHE A 149 -2.53 -22.21 -6.78
C PHE A 149 -1.19 -22.96 -6.78
N GLN A 150 -1.22 -24.29 -6.65
CA GLN A 150 -0.02 -25.13 -6.67
C GLN A 150 0.73 -25.03 -8.01
N GLN A 151 0.02 -25.14 -9.13
CA GLN A 151 0.62 -24.98 -10.47
C GLN A 151 1.29 -23.63 -10.64
N HIS A 152 0.67 -22.56 -10.15
CA HIS A 152 1.26 -21.23 -10.20
C HIS A 152 2.51 -21.13 -9.32
N ALA A 153 2.48 -21.70 -8.10
CA ALA A 153 3.63 -21.74 -7.20
C ALA A 153 4.82 -22.49 -7.84
N GLU A 154 4.58 -23.66 -8.42
CA GLU A 154 5.60 -24.44 -9.14
C GLU A 154 6.19 -23.67 -10.32
N LYS A 155 5.33 -23.01 -11.13
CA LYS A 155 5.78 -22.21 -12.26
C LYS A 155 6.66 -21.03 -11.82
N MET A 156 6.36 -20.41 -10.68
CA MET A 156 7.19 -19.32 -10.15
C MET A 156 8.52 -19.86 -9.62
N ALA A 157 8.52 -20.97 -8.88
CA ALA A 157 9.75 -21.61 -8.42
C ALA A 157 10.68 -22.00 -9.59
N GLN A 158 10.12 -22.48 -10.71
CA GLN A 158 10.90 -22.79 -11.92
C GLN A 158 11.49 -21.55 -12.60
N LYS A 159 10.82 -20.39 -12.51
CA LYS A 159 11.36 -19.13 -13.04
C LYS A 159 12.50 -18.61 -12.18
N ASP A 160 12.38 -18.70 -10.87
CA ASP A 160 13.40 -18.22 -9.93
C ASP A 160 14.67 -19.10 -9.96
N ALA A 161 14.54 -20.35 -10.41
CA ALA A 161 15.65 -21.27 -10.60
C ALA A 161 16.42 -21.09 -11.93
N LYS A 162 15.96 -20.19 -12.82
CA LYS A 162 16.56 -19.93 -14.14
C LYS A 162 17.34 -18.62 -14.13
#